data_AF-E9S8F8-F1
#
_entry.id   AF-E9S8F8-F1
#
_cell.length_a   1.000
_cell.length_b   1.000
_cell.length_c   1.000
_cell.angle_alpha   90.00
_cell.angle_beta   90.00
_cell.angle_gamma   90.00
#
_symmetry.space_group_name_H-M   'P 1'
#
loop_
_entity.id
_entity.type
_entity.pdbx_description
1 polymer ?
#
loop_
_entity_poly.entity_id
_entity_poly.type
_entity_poly.pdbx_seq_one_letter_code
_entity_poly.pdbx_strand_id
1 'polypeptide(L)' 'MLAIPELAMPRTRKVTTVCNGRRDVWTDYEEAKAYFLEMMMSTGGEEHERAECVYIQLLHGLDECSDEDE' A
#
# COMPACT_ATOMS: atom_id res chain seq x y z
N MET A 1 16.97 -6.69 -20.08
CA MET A 1 15.89 -6.18 -19.21
C MET A 1 15.72 -4.71 -19.50
N LEU A 2 14.53 -4.29 -19.92
CA LEU A 2 14.22 -2.88 -20.17
C LEU A 2 14.16 -2.18 -18.82
N ALA A 3 15.18 -1.39 -18.49
CA ALA A 3 15.20 -0.56 -17.29
C ALA A 3 14.38 0.69 -17.58
N ILE A 4 13.09 0.65 -17.23
CA ILE A 4 12.23 1.82 -17.21
C ILE A 4 12.26 2.31 -15.75
N PRO A 5 13.04 3.35 -15.40
CA PRO A 5 13.25 3.74 -14.01
C PRO A 5 11.95 4.18 -13.32
N GLU A 6 11.00 4.70 -14.10
CA GLU A 6 9.67 5.15 -13.65
C GLU A 6 8.76 4.00 -13.18
N LEU A 7 9.08 2.75 -13.54
CA LEU A 7 8.39 1.52 -13.10
C LEU A 7 9.25 0.70 -12.13
N ALA A 8 10.45 1.19 -11.77
CA ALA A 8 11.30 0.50 -10.83
C ALA A 8 10.73 0.70 -9.43
N MET A 9 10.40 -0.42 -8.76
CA MET A 9 9.99 -0.41 -7.37
C MET A 9 10.96 0.45 -6.52
N PRO A 10 10.45 1.16 -5.50
CA PRO A 10 11.27 2.02 -4.65
C PRO A 10 12.49 1.26 -4.12
N ARG A 11 13.63 1.98 -4.07
CA ARG A 11 14.94 1.41 -3.70
C ARG A 11 14.95 0.84 -2.28
N THR A 12 14.05 1.31 -1.44
CA THR A 12 13.75 0.80 -0.11
C THR A 12 12.54 -0.13 -0.20
N ARG A 13 12.71 -1.39 0.22
CA ARG A 13 11.60 -2.34 0.31
C ARG A 13 10.63 -2.04 1.47
N LYS A 14 10.93 -1.01 2.27
CA LYS A 14 10.22 -0.70 3.50
C LYS A 14 9.12 0.32 3.21
N VAL A 15 7.91 0.07 3.72
CA VAL A 15 6.78 1.01 3.64
C VAL A 15 6.05 1.02 4.98
N THR A 16 5.52 2.18 5.37
CA THR A 16 4.64 2.32 6.53
C THR A 16 3.21 2.51 6.03
N THR A 17 2.28 1.74 6.56
CA THR A 17 0.86 1.90 6.24
C THR A 17 0.09 2.25 7.50
N VAL A 18 -0.82 3.22 7.41
CA VAL A 18 -1.84 3.48 8.40
C VAL A 18 -3.19 3.16 7.76
N CYS A 19 -3.85 2.13 8.28
CA CYS A 19 -5.18 1.74 7.86
C CYS A 19 -6.07 1.56 9.09
N ASN A 20 -7.18 2.28 9.19
CA ASN A 20 -8.07 2.17 10.34
C ASN A 20 -7.41 2.47 11.69
N GLY A 21 -6.56 3.51 11.73
CA GLY A 21 -5.76 3.88 12.89
C GLY A 21 -4.68 2.85 13.26
N ARG A 22 -4.57 1.75 12.50
CA ARG A 22 -3.55 0.72 12.70
C ARG A 22 -2.33 1.06 11.85
N ARG A 23 -1.20 1.25 12.52
CA ARG A 23 0.10 1.49 11.90
C ARG A 23 0.89 0.20 11.80
N ASP A 24 1.22 -0.23 10.59
CA ASP A 24 2.09 -1.37 10.31
C ASP A 24 3.32 -0.93 9.50
N VAL A 25 4.46 -1.54 9.80
CA VAL A 25 5.74 -1.27 9.14
C VAL A 25 6.18 -2.52 8.41
N TRP A 26 6.17 -2.45 7.09
CA TRP A 26 6.47 -3.56 6.19
C TRP A 26 7.92 -3.49 5.76
N THR A 27 8.61 -4.63 5.69
CA THR A 27 9.96 -4.73 5.10
C THR A 27 9.96 -5.19 3.66
N ASP A 28 8.80 -5.59 3.14
CA ASP A 28 8.56 -5.97 1.75
C ASP A 28 7.32 -5.24 1.22
N TYR A 29 7.51 -4.55 0.11
CA TYR A 29 6.48 -3.73 -0.53
C TYR A 29 5.39 -4.59 -1.20
N GLU A 30 5.78 -5.75 -1.74
CA GLU A 30 4.85 -6.66 -2.39
C GLU A 30 4.01 -7.40 -1.35
N GLU A 31 4.56 -7.66 -0.16
CA GLU A 31 3.79 -8.19 0.98
C GLU A 31 2.70 -7.20 1.41
N ALA A 32 3.03 -5.90 1.51
CA ALA A 32 2.04 -4.86 1.80
C ALA A 32 0.95 -4.81 0.72
N LYS A 33 1.32 -4.81 -0.57
CA LYS A 33 0.33 -4.83 -1.67
C LYS A 33 -0.57 -6.05 -1.62
N ALA A 34 -0.01 -7.25 -1.41
CA ALA A 34 -0.78 -8.48 -1.32
C ALA A 34 -1.79 -8.45 -0.18
N TYR A 35 -1.38 -7.93 0.98
CA TYR A 35 -2.26 -7.76 2.14
C TYR A 35 -3.46 -6.86 1.84
N PHE A 36 -3.23 -5.66 1.29
CA PHE A 36 -4.33 -4.75 0.98
C PHE A 36 -5.20 -5.25 -0.18
N LEU A 37 -4.64 -5.98 -1.14
CA LEU A 37 -5.40 -6.64 -2.19
C LEU A 37 -6.32 -7.74 -1.62
N GLU A 38 -5.81 -8.58 -0.70
CA GLU A 38 -6.62 -9.58 -0.01
C GLU A 38 -7.72 -8.95 0.85
N MET A 39 -7.41 -7.85 1.52
CA MET A 39 -8.38 -7.07 2.30
C MET A 39 -9.52 -6.56 1.42
N MET A 40 -9.23 -5.97 0.26
CA MET A 40 -10.26 -5.53 -0.70
C MET A 40 -11.11 -6.70 -1.22
N MET A 41 -10.52 -7.87 -1.48
CA MET A 41 -11.30 -9.04 -1.91
C MET A 41 -12.21 -9.62 -0.81
N SER A 42 -11.86 -9.39 0.45
CA SER A 42 -12.52 -10.01 1.62
C SER A 42 -13.50 -9.09 2.34
N THR A 43 -13.41 -7.78 2.10
CA THR A 43 -14.17 -6.74 2.80
C THR A 43 -15.00 -5.91 1.80
N GLY A 44 -15.93 -5.11 2.30
CA GLY A 44 -16.81 -4.28 1.48
C GLY A 44 -17.14 -2.95 2.16
N GLY A 45 -17.76 -2.03 1.42
CA GLY A 45 -18.15 -0.72 1.92
C GLY A 45 -16.95 0.13 2.34
N GLU A 46 -17.06 0.82 3.46
CA GLU A 46 -16.03 1.74 3.97
C GLU A 46 -14.67 1.03 4.17
N GLU A 47 -14.65 -0.21 4.64
CA GLU A 47 -13.39 -0.95 4.83
C GLU A 47 -12.68 -1.23 3.51
N HIS A 48 -13.44 -1.53 2.44
CA HIS A 48 -12.89 -1.67 1.10
C HIS A 48 -12.35 -0.34 0.57
N GLU A 49 -13.11 0.75 0.70
CA GLU A 49 -12.69 2.09 0.23
C GLU A 49 -11.39 2.56 0.90
N ARG A 50 -11.24 2.28 2.20
CA ARG A 50 -10.02 2.60 2.95
C ARG A 50 -8.83 1.74 2.53
N ALA A 51 -9.04 0.44 2.35
CA ALA A 51 -8.01 -0.45 1.83
C ALA A 51 -7.57 -0.06 0.41
N GLU A 52 -8.52 0.35 -0.44
CA GLU A 52 -8.27 0.85 -1.80
C GLU A 52 -7.40 2.12 -1.77
N CYS A 53 -7.70 3.07 -0.88
CA CYS A 53 -6.91 4.29 -0.71
C CYS A 53 -5.43 3.99 -0.43
N VAL A 54 -5.14 3.10 0.52
CA VAL A 54 -3.77 2.68 0.86
C VAL A 54 -3.14 1.90 -0.30
N TYR A 55 -3.89 1.03 -0.96
CA TYR A 55 -3.38 0.22 -2.08
C TYR A 55 -2.96 1.07 -3.28
N ILE A 56 -3.72 2.12 -3.62
CA ILE A 56 -3.35 3.04 -4.70
C ILE A 56 -2.05 3.79 -4.36
N GLN A 57 -1.89 4.25 -3.11
CA GLN A 57 -0.65 4.87 -2.64
C GLN A 57 0.54 3.90 -2.72
N LEU A 58 0.31 2.61 -2.42
CA LEU A 58 1.30 1.56 -2.62
C LEU A 58 1.67 1.41 -4.11
N LEU A 59 0.70 1.42 -5.02
CA LEU A 59 1.00 1.37 -6.46
C LEU A 59 1.80 2.58 -6.95
N HIS A 60 1.63 3.74 -6.31
CA HIS A 60 2.41 4.95 -6.60
C HIS A 60 3.81 4.94 -5.97
N GLY A 61 4.15 3.95 -5.15
CA GLY A 61 5.50 3.80 -4.61
C GLY A 61 5.82 4.72 -3.43
N LEU A 62 4.82 5.20 -2.68
CA LEU A 62 5.04 6.02 -1.49
C LEU A 62 5.69 5.19 -0.36
N ASP A 63 6.53 5.84 0.45
CA ASP A 63 7.17 5.26 1.64
C ASP A 63 6.25 5.25 2.88
N GLU A 64 5.24 6.13 2.90
CA GLU A 64 4.19 6.21 3.91
C GLU A 64 2.84 6.32 3.19
N CYS A 65 1.90 5.44 3.54
CA CYS A 65 0.56 5.38 2.97
C CYS A 65 -0.48 5.44 4.09
N SER A 66 -1.52 6.25 3.95
CA SER A 66 -2.56 6.42 4.97
C SER A 66 -3.95 6.52 4.35
N ASP A 67 -4.94 5.91 4.99
CA ASP A 67 -6.35 6.12 4.64
C ASP A 67 -6.95 7.39 5.28
N GLU A 68 -6.26 7.97 6.25
CA GLU A 68 -6.67 9.19 6.96
C GLU A 68 -6.39 10.42 6.09
N ASP A 69 -7.39 11.30 5.92
CA ASP A 69 -7.18 12.65 5.39
C ASP A 69 -6.30 13.45 6.37
N GLU A 70 -5.20 14.05 5.88
CA GLU A 70 -4.28 14.92 6.66
C GLU A 70 -4.97 16.11 7.35
#